data_AF-A0A6L8EXZ5-F1
#
_entry.id   AF-A0A6L8EXZ5-F1
#
_cell.length_a   1.000
_cell.length_b   1.000
_cell.length_c   1.000
_cell.angle_alpha   90.00
_cell.angle_beta   90.00
_cell.angle_gamma   90.00
#
_symmetry.space_group_name_H-M   'P 1'
#
loop_
_entity.id
_entity.type
_entity.pdbx_description
1 polymer ?
#
loop_
_entity_poly.entity_id
_entity_poly.type
_entity_poly.pdbx_seq_one_letter_code
_entity_poly.pdbx_strand_id
1 'polypeptide(L)'
;MINLSYMRSRNRRTHIISIPILAISILLATIFIASCGDEGDTPEDTTGMTDVLQPTTTPSETSPPPPVEGPPPAEEVVEELGVSFQEDIQPIIASECAIAGCHAAPGAGGLDLTNYDTFKKGGNTEPGFIAGDGKGSFVVKRIDGGGMPLGRPPLDGDQIQLFIDWIDEGAENN
;
A
#
# COMPACT_ATOMS: atom_id res chain seq x y z
N MET A 1 -18.11 69.67 -4.34
CA MET A 1 -18.18 69.04 -5.68
C MET A 1 -17.43 67.72 -5.60
N ILE A 2 -18.13 66.59 -5.44
CA ILE A 2 -17.55 65.24 -5.58
C ILE A 2 -18.48 64.46 -6.50
N ASN A 3 -17.89 63.92 -7.55
CA ASN A 3 -18.51 63.52 -8.81
C ASN A 3 -19.31 62.22 -8.68
N LEU A 4 -20.55 62.23 -9.20
CA LEU A 4 -21.50 61.11 -9.19
C LEU A 4 -21.38 60.33 -10.51
N SER A 5 -20.27 59.60 -10.71
CA SER A 5 -19.98 58.95 -12.00
C SER A 5 -19.53 57.49 -11.90
N TYR A 6 -20.14 56.70 -11.02
CA TYR A 6 -19.92 55.26 -11.06
C TYR A 6 -21.17 54.44 -10.73
N MET A 7 -22.22 54.68 -11.51
CA MET A 7 -23.22 53.64 -11.77
C MET A 7 -23.28 53.41 -13.27
N ARG A 8 -23.30 52.12 -13.64
CA ARG A 8 -23.85 51.53 -14.87
C ARG A 8 -22.84 50.97 -15.88
N SER A 9 -22.43 49.72 -15.66
CA SER A 9 -22.64 48.70 -16.69
C SER A 9 -22.81 47.33 -16.04
N ARG A 10 -24.07 46.96 -15.91
CA ARG A 10 -24.55 45.67 -15.41
C ARG A 10 -24.44 44.72 -16.58
N ASN A 11 -23.44 43.84 -16.55
CA ASN A 11 -23.17 42.86 -17.59
C ASN A 11 -24.35 41.86 -17.69
N ARG A 12 -25.33 42.22 -18.53
CA ARG A 12 -26.42 41.35 -19.00
C ARG A 12 -26.02 40.88 -20.39
N ARG A 13 -25.60 39.62 -20.50
CA ARG A 13 -25.38 38.77 -21.71
C ARG A 13 -24.38 37.73 -21.20
N THR A 14 -24.74 36.49 -20.86
CA THR A 14 -25.29 35.46 -21.75
C THR A 14 -25.87 34.30 -20.92
N HIS A 15 -27.14 34.41 -20.52
CA HIS A 15 -27.97 33.28 -20.07
C HIS A 15 -28.70 32.67 -21.28
N ILE A 16 -27.97 32.13 -22.26
CA ILE A 16 -28.56 31.49 -23.44
C ILE A 16 -27.66 30.36 -23.95
N ILE A 17 -27.42 29.32 -23.14
CA ILE A 17 -27.20 27.96 -23.68
C ILE A 17 -27.88 26.99 -22.70
N SER A 18 -29.11 26.64 -23.06
CA SER A 18 -29.99 25.72 -22.36
C SER A 18 -29.45 24.30 -22.36
N ILE A 19 -29.46 23.69 -21.17
CA ILE A 19 -29.65 22.26 -20.95
C ILE A 19 -30.93 21.82 -21.68
N PRO A 20 -30.88 20.75 -22.52
CA PRO A 20 -31.52 19.50 -22.11
C PRO A 20 -30.80 18.25 -22.67
N ILE A 21 -30.09 17.50 -21.82
CA ILE A 21 -29.71 16.09 -22.13
C ILE A 21 -30.50 15.19 -21.19
N LEU A 22 -31.83 15.36 -21.24
CA LEU A 22 -32.83 14.36 -20.88
C LEU A 22 -33.30 13.72 -22.20
N ALA A 23 -32.38 12.99 -22.84
CA ALA A 23 -32.71 11.89 -23.73
C ALA A 23 -32.04 10.67 -23.06
N ILE A 24 -32.72 9.97 -22.14
CA ILE A 24 -33.69 8.93 -22.49
C ILE A 24 -33.02 8.02 -23.54
N SER A 25 -32.22 7.07 -23.06
CA SER A 25 -32.65 5.68 -22.86
C SER A 25 -32.90 4.96 -24.19
N ILE A 26 -32.35 3.75 -24.29
CA ILE A 26 -32.64 2.68 -25.27
C ILE A 26 -31.66 2.59 -26.45
N LEU A 27 -30.52 1.93 -26.20
CA LEU A 27 -29.86 1.05 -27.17
C LEU A 27 -29.21 -0.09 -26.33
N LEU A 28 -30.04 -0.99 -25.81
CA LEU A 28 -30.16 -2.38 -26.30
C LEU A 28 -28.80 -3.11 -26.22
N ALA A 29 -28.48 -3.72 -25.08
CA ALA A 29 -28.89 -5.06 -24.67
C ALA A 29 -28.10 -6.19 -25.36
N THR A 30 -27.55 -7.05 -24.50
CA THR A 30 -27.14 -8.45 -24.72
C THR A 30 -25.97 -8.72 -25.66
N ILE A 31 -24.75 -8.78 -25.10
CA ILE A 31 -23.73 -9.72 -25.57
C ILE A 31 -23.62 -10.84 -24.54
N PHE A 32 -23.77 -12.05 -25.07
CA PHE A 32 -24.04 -13.33 -24.42
C PHE A 32 -22.93 -13.80 -23.46
N ILE A 33 -23.39 -14.34 -22.34
CA ILE A 33 -22.66 -15.21 -21.42
C ILE A 33 -22.44 -16.56 -22.12
N ALA A 34 -21.18 -17.02 -22.18
CA ALA A 34 -20.80 -18.44 -22.24
C ALA A 34 -19.27 -18.56 -22.13
N SER A 35 -18.73 -18.49 -20.92
CA SER A 35 -17.42 -19.08 -20.63
C SER A 35 -17.67 -20.15 -19.58
N CYS A 36 -17.53 -21.40 -20.00
CA CYS A 36 -17.72 -22.57 -19.17
C CYS A 36 -16.75 -22.53 -17.99
N GLY A 37 -17.27 -22.84 -16.80
CA GLY A 37 -16.45 -23.09 -15.63
C GLY A 37 -15.68 -24.39 -15.81
N ASP A 38 -14.41 -24.36 -15.40
CA ASP A 38 -13.62 -25.55 -15.18
C ASP A 38 -13.98 -26.13 -13.82
N GLU A 39 -14.23 -27.43 -13.83
CA GLU A 39 -14.79 -28.22 -12.76
C GLU A 39 -13.67 -28.54 -11.77
N GLY A 40 -13.90 -28.18 -10.50
CA GLY A 40 -13.05 -28.65 -9.42
C GLY A 40 -13.22 -30.16 -9.25
N ASP A 41 -12.11 -30.89 -9.26
CA ASP A 41 -12.05 -32.25 -8.75
C ASP A 41 -10.76 -32.41 -7.95
N THR A 42 -10.90 -32.34 -6.62
CA THR A 42 -9.91 -32.85 -5.67
C THR A 42 -10.40 -34.20 -5.18
N PRO A 43 -9.62 -35.27 -5.34
CA PRO A 43 -9.67 -36.39 -4.42
C PRO A 43 -8.56 -36.23 -3.39
N GLU A 44 -8.98 -36.11 -2.15
CA GLU A 44 -8.17 -36.41 -0.97
C GLU A 44 -7.71 -37.88 -1.05
N ASP A 45 -6.42 -38.13 -0.79
CA ASP A 45 -6.00 -39.44 -0.29
C ASP A 45 -5.04 -39.25 0.90
N THR A 46 -5.65 -39.39 2.07
CA THR A 46 -4.99 -39.72 3.32
C THR A 46 -4.64 -41.20 3.27
N THR A 47 -3.35 -41.54 3.30
CA THR A 47 -2.89 -42.71 4.08
C THR A 47 -1.36 -42.80 4.17
N GLY A 48 -0.88 -42.80 5.40
CA GLY A 48 0.18 -43.72 5.84
C GLY A 48 1.63 -43.37 5.49
N MET A 49 2.37 -42.90 6.48
CA MET A 49 3.66 -43.55 6.73
C MET A 49 3.94 -43.66 8.22
N THR A 50 3.65 -44.86 8.72
CA THR A 50 4.11 -45.43 9.98
C THR A 50 5.64 -45.57 9.98
N ASP A 51 6.26 -45.03 11.01
CA ASP A 51 7.18 -45.69 11.96
C ASP A 51 8.22 -46.74 11.47
N VAL A 52 9.35 -46.67 12.19
CA VAL A 52 10.40 -47.65 12.51
C VAL A 52 11.59 -47.94 11.55
N LEU A 53 12.76 -47.83 12.18
CA LEU A 53 14.06 -48.51 11.99
C LEU A 53 15.13 -47.84 11.11
N GLN A 54 16.00 -47.09 11.79
CA GLN A 54 17.43 -47.03 11.47
C GLN A 54 18.03 -48.45 11.40
N PRO A 55 19.06 -48.61 10.56
CA PRO A 55 20.28 -49.24 11.03
C PRO A 55 21.47 -48.29 10.95
N THR A 56 22.20 -48.21 12.06
CA THR A 56 23.57 -47.72 12.15
C THR A 56 24.49 -48.49 11.22
N THR A 57 25.28 -47.79 10.40
CA THR A 57 26.63 -48.23 10.01
C THR A 57 27.57 -47.03 9.85
N THR A 58 28.50 -46.91 10.80
CA THR A 58 29.82 -46.25 10.69
C THR A 58 30.80 -47.37 11.02
N PRO A 59 31.94 -47.61 10.32
CA PRO A 59 33.06 -46.67 10.08
C PRO A 59 33.67 -46.81 8.66
N SER A 60 34.72 -46.13 8.18
CA SER A 60 35.89 -45.52 8.81
C SER A 60 36.53 -44.52 7.83
N GLU A 61 36.76 -43.31 8.32
CA GLU A 61 38.02 -42.53 8.26
C GLU A 61 39.00 -42.74 7.09
N THR A 62 39.18 -41.69 6.29
CA THR A 62 40.45 -41.36 5.62
C THR A 62 40.89 -39.99 6.12
N SER A 63 42.15 -39.96 6.56
CA SER A 63 42.92 -38.90 7.21
C SER A 63 42.67 -37.46 6.70
N PRO A 64 42.77 -36.45 7.59
CA PRO A 64 42.56 -35.05 7.25
C PRO A 64 43.71 -34.45 6.41
N PRO A 65 43.44 -33.52 5.49
CA PRO A 65 44.46 -32.61 4.99
C PRO A 65 44.89 -31.62 6.10
N PRO A 66 46.11 -31.04 6.03
CA PRO A 66 46.62 -30.12 7.05
C PRO A 66 45.73 -28.86 7.18
N PRO A 67 45.77 -28.17 8.33
CA PRO A 67 45.05 -26.93 8.52
C PRO A 67 45.71 -25.86 7.65
N VAL A 68 45.10 -25.55 6.52
CA VAL A 68 45.38 -24.30 5.83
C VAL A 68 44.61 -23.25 6.60
N GLU A 69 45.33 -22.53 7.45
CA GLU A 69 44.90 -21.30 8.09
C GLU A 69 44.66 -20.27 6.98
N GLY A 70 43.49 -20.38 6.35
CA GLY A 70 42.97 -19.38 5.44
C GLY A 70 42.73 -18.08 6.21
N PRO A 71 42.72 -16.92 5.53
CA PRO A 71 42.24 -15.69 6.13
C PRO A 71 40.87 -15.97 6.78
N PRO A 72 40.53 -15.38 7.94
CA PRO A 72 39.19 -15.51 8.49
C PRO A 72 38.19 -15.23 7.37
N PRO A 73 37.07 -15.99 7.26
CA PRO A 73 36.00 -15.62 6.34
C PRO A 73 35.74 -14.14 6.58
N ALA A 74 35.96 -13.32 5.56
CA ALA A 74 35.59 -11.93 5.62
C ALA A 74 34.15 -11.92 6.09
N GLU A 75 33.92 -11.30 7.25
CA GLU A 75 32.58 -11.09 7.79
C GLU A 75 31.75 -10.53 6.63
N GLU A 76 30.81 -11.33 6.13
CA GLU A 76 29.83 -10.82 5.17
C GLU A 76 29.05 -9.78 5.95
N VAL A 77 29.39 -8.52 5.72
CA VAL A 77 28.61 -7.38 6.16
C VAL A 77 27.29 -7.54 5.41
N VAL A 78 26.33 -8.19 6.05
CA VAL A 78 24.92 -8.06 5.70
C VAL A 78 24.58 -6.61 5.96
N GLU A 79 24.73 -5.80 4.91
CA GLU A 79 24.16 -4.47 4.83
C GLU A 79 22.66 -4.67 5.05
N GLU A 80 22.20 -4.43 6.26
CA GLU A 80 20.77 -4.38 6.57
C GLU A 80 20.23 -3.15 5.84
N LEU A 81 19.75 -3.36 4.62
CA LEU A 81 19.05 -2.32 3.87
C LEU A 81 17.72 -2.10 4.60
N GLY A 82 17.55 -0.92 5.17
CA GLY A 82 16.31 -0.50 5.81
C GLY A 82 15.12 -0.47 4.85
N VAL A 83 13.94 -0.21 5.38
CA VAL A 83 12.70 -0.20 4.62
C VAL A 83 12.69 0.97 3.63
N SER A 84 12.33 0.70 2.37
CA SER A 84 12.24 1.69 1.31
C SER A 84 10.83 2.26 1.19
N PHE A 85 10.73 3.59 1.07
CA PHE A 85 9.45 4.20 0.75
C PHE A 85 8.95 3.76 -0.63
N GLN A 86 9.83 3.77 -1.64
CA GLN A 86 9.46 3.47 -3.02
C GLN A 86 9.06 2.00 -3.21
N GLU A 87 9.81 1.07 -2.62
CA GLU A 87 9.65 -0.37 -2.87
C GLU A 87 8.67 -1.03 -1.88
N ASP A 88 8.63 -0.59 -0.62
CA ASP A 88 7.85 -1.28 0.41
C ASP A 88 6.57 -0.52 0.79
N ILE A 89 6.65 0.80 0.98
CA ILE A 89 5.53 1.60 1.51
C ILE A 89 4.59 2.09 0.42
N GLN A 90 5.14 2.63 -0.66
CA GLN A 90 4.38 3.26 -1.74
C GLN A 90 3.41 2.28 -2.42
N PRO A 91 3.75 1.00 -2.67
CA PRO A 91 2.81 0.04 -3.25
C PRO A 91 1.58 -0.20 -2.36
N ILE A 92 1.78 -0.29 -1.04
CA ILE A 92 0.68 -0.47 -0.07
C ILE A 92 -0.20 0.78 -0.04
N ILE A 93 0.40 1.98 -0.02
CA ILE A 93 -0.35 3.24 -0.10
C ILE A 93 -1.16 3.30 -1.40
N ALA A 94 -0.57 2.91 -2.53
CA ALA A 94 -1.23 2.96 -3.83
C ALA A 94 -2.42 2.00 -3.92
N SER A 95 -2.32 0.79 -3.35
CA SER A 95 -3.39 -0.22 -3.42
C SER A 95 -4.52 0.04 -2.43
N GLU A 96 -4.19 0.42 -1.19
CA GLU A 96 -5.16 0.47 -0.09
C GLU A 96 -5.68 1.87 0.22
N CYS A 97 -4.90 2.91 -0.09
CA CYS A 97 -5.12 4.25 0.47
C CYS A 97 -5.38 5.33 -0.58
N ALA A 98 -4.49 5.45 -1.58
CA ALA A 98 -4.48 6.51 -2.60
C ALA A 98 -5.54 6.28 -3.71
N ILE A 99 -6.77 5.96 -3.29
CA ILE A 99 -7.91 5.67 -4.16
C ILE A 99 -8.70 6.96 -4.38
N ALA A 100 -9.14 7.18 -5.63
CA ALA A 100 -9.98 8.32 -5.99
C ALA A 100 -11.25 8.39 -5.11
N GLY A 101 -11.48 9.53 -4.46
CA GLY A 101 -12.58 9.72 -3.51
C GLY A 101 -12.29 9.26 -2.07
N CYS A 102 -11.16 8.59 -1.82
CA CYS A 102 -10.68 8.23 -0.49
C CYS A 102 -9.50 9.13 -0.09
N HIS A 103 -8.28 8.90 -0.61
CA HIS A 103 -7.11 9.72 -0.29
C HIS A 103 -6.23 10.05 -1.50
N ALA A 104 -6.83 10.14 -2.68
CA ALA A 104 -6.24 10.83 -3.84
C ALA A 104 -6.94 12.18 -4.05
N ALA A 105 -6.17 13.24 -4.31
CA ALA A 105 -6.67 14.61 -4.33
C ALA A 105 -7.93 14.80 -5.24
N PRO A 106 -8.99 15.46 -4.74
CA PRO A 106 -9.23 15.86 -3.34
C PRO A 106 -9.64 14.65 -2.48
N GLY A 107 -8.80 14.25 -1.54
CA GLY A 107 -9.09 13.14 -0.64
C GLY A 107 -9.86 13.55 0.61
N ALA A 108 -10.53 12.58 1.22
CA ALA A 108 -11.16 12.67 2.53
C ALA A 108 -10.17 13.20 3.58
N GLY A 109 -10.67 14.10 4.44
CA GLY A 109 -9.84 14.75 5.46
C GLY A 109 -8.82 15.74 4.90
N GLY A 110 -8.90 16.11 3.62
CA GLY A 110 -7.92 16.97 2.95
C GLY A 110 -6.58 16.28 2.68
N LEU A 111 -6.54 14.95 2.75
CA LEU A 111 -5.34 14.16 2.59
C LEU A 111 -5.12 13.78 1.12
N ASP A 112 -3.87 13.80 0.69
CA ASP A 112 -3.43 13.28 -0.60
C ASP A 112 -2.22 12.37 -0.35
N LEU A 113 -2.38 11.08 -0.64
CA LEU A 113 -1.37 10.05 -0.42
C LEU A 113 -0.70 9.60 -1.73
N THR A 114 -0.90 10.34 -2.82
CA THR A 114 -0.34 9.98 -4.14
C THR A 114 1.17 10.20 -4.25
N ASN A 115 1.77 10.96 -3.32
CA ASN A 115 3.21 11.21 -3.28
C ASN A 115 3.70 11.45 -1.84
N TYR A 116 5.02 11.32 -1.66
CA TYR A 116 5.68 11.44 -0.36
C TYR A 116 5.45 12.81 0.32
N ASP A 117 5.57 13.92 -0.42
CA ASP A 117 5.49 15.26 0.17
C ASP A 117 4.09 15.56 0.73
N THR A 118 3.04 15.16 0.01
CA THR A 118 1.67 15.32 0.48
C THR A 118 1.33 14.36 1.61
N PHE A 119 1.86 13.14 1.60
CA PHE A 119 1.72 12.21 2.71
C PHE A 119 2.39 12.75 3.98
N LYS A 120 3.65 13.22 3.89
CA LYS A 120 4.38 13.83 5.01
C LYS A 120 3.65 15.03 5.58
N LYS A 121 3.15 15.91 4.71
CA LYS A 121 2.37 17.08 5.11
C LYS A 121 1.11 16.70 5.89
N GLY A 122 0.46 15.60 5.51
CA GLY A 122 -0.80 15.18 6.08
C GLY A 122 -2.00 16.01 5.60
N GLY A 123 -3.13 15.80 6.27
CA GLY A 123 -4.42 16.42 5.92
C GLY A 123 -4.74 17.64 6.79
N ASN A 124 -6.02 17.83 7.08
CA ASN A 124 -6.51 18.98 7.85
C ASN A 124 -6.25 18.90 9.37
N THR A 125 -5.74 17.77 9.88
CA THR A 125 -5.68 17.48 11.32
C THR A 125 -4.24 17.42 11.82
N GLU A 126 -3.45 16.49 11.29
CA GLU A 126 -2.07 16.23 11.72
C GLU A 126 -1.22 15.83 10.50
N PRO A 127 0.12 15.89 10.60
CA PRO A 127 1.02 15.28 9.64
C PRO A 127 0.69 13.80 9.42
N GLY A 128 1.01 13.25 8.25
CA GLY A 128 0.77 11.82 7.99
C GLY A 128 1.60 10.93 8.92
N PHE A 129 2.84 11.34 9.19
CA PHE A 129 3.78 10.66 10.07
C PHE A 129 4.78 11.64 10.69
N ILE A 130 5.48 11.18 11.72
CA ILE A 130 6.56 11.87 12.41
C ILE A 130 7.77 10.93 12.37
N ALA A 131 8.80 11.31 11.61
CA ALA A 131 10.03 10.52 11.51
C ALA A 131 10.62 10.22 12.90
N GLY A 132 10.97 8.95 13.14
CA GLY A 132 11.45 8.44 14.41
C GLY A 132 10.37 8.12 15.45
N ASP A 133 9.08 8.26 15.12
CA ASP A 133 7.96 7.93 15.99
C ASP A 133 6.91 7.09 15.24
N GLY A 134 7.24 5.84 14.92
CA GLY A 134 6.40 4.91 14.16
C GLY A 134 5.04 4.70 14.82
N LYS A 135 5.01 4.15 16.04
CA LYS A 135 3.74 3.88 16.74
C LYS A 135 2.98 5.14 17.13
N GLY A 136 3.66 6.27 17.34
CA GLY A 136 3.01 7.54 17.64
C GLY A 136 2.51 8.29 16.39
N SER A 137 2.92 7.89 15.19
CA SER A 137 2.51 8.53 13.95
C SER A 137 1.03 8.35 13.63
N PHE A 138 0.43 9.39 13.02
CA PHE A 138 -1.00 9.41 12.74
C PHE A 138 -1.42 8.30 11.78
N VAL A 139 -0.63 8.01 10.73
CA VAL A 139 -0.91 6.91 9.81
C VAL A 139 -0.99 5.57 10.52
N VAL A 140 -0.05 5.25 11.41
CA VAL A 140 -0.02 3.98 12.14
C VAL A 140 -1.24 3.86 13.05
N LYS A 141 -1.58 4.93 13.78
CA LYS A 141 -2.82 4.98 14.59
C LYS A 141 -4.09 4.76 13.77
N ARG A 142 -4.08 5.04 12.46
CA ARG A 142 -5.24 4.87 11.58
C ARG A 142 -5.35 3.47 10.98
N ILE A 143 -4.22 2.88 10.59
CA ILE A 143 -4.16 1.54 10.02
C ILE A 143 -4.19 0.44 11.08
N ASP A 144 -3.72 0.73 12.30
CA ASP A 144 -3.79 -0.17 13.45
C ASP A 144 -5.03 0.14 14.32
N GLY A 145 -6.17 -0.46 13.95
CA GLY A 145 -7.43 -0.34 14.70
C GLY A 145 -8.15 1.00 14.59
N GLY A 146 -7.57 2.01 13.93
CA GLY A 146 -8.14 3.35 13.75
C GLY A 146 -9.12 3.52 12.58
N GLY A 147 -9.53 2.41 11.94
CA GLY A 147 -10.61 2.35 10.97
C GLY A 147 -10.21 2.66 9.52
N MET A 148 -8.92 2.67 9.19
CA MET A 148 -8.44 2.69 7.81
C MET A 148 -7.80 1.35 7.42
N PRO A 149 -7.95 0.90 6.16
CA PRO A 149 -8.75 1.51 5.09
C PRO A 149 -10.27 1.32 5.28
N LEU A 150 -11.05 2.38 5.00
CA LEU A 150 -12.49 2.37 5.27
C LEU A 150 -13.25 1.50 4.27
N GLY A 151 -14.05 0.55 4.78
CA GLY A 151 -14.87 -0.34 3.94
C GLY A 151 -14.06 -1.36 3.13
N ARG A 152 -12.80 -1.57 3.51
CA ARG A 152 -11.87 -2.55 2.93
C ARG A 152 -11.29 -3.43 4.04
N PRO A 153 -10.70 -4.59 3.71
CA PRO A 153 -9.95 -5.37 4.68
C PRO A 153 -8.88 -4.51 5.37
N PRO A 154 -8.65 -4.68 6.69
CA PRO A 154 -7.53 -4.03 7.36
C PRO A 154 -6.20 -4.53 6.77
N LEU A 155 -5.15 -3.71 6.88
CA LEU A 155 -3.79 -4.17 6.61
C LEU A 155 -3.44 -5.32 7.57
N ASP A 156 -2.63 -6.25 7.09
CA ASP A 156 -2.08 -7.28 7.96
C ASP A 156 -0.96 -6.73 8.86
N GLY A 157 -0.53 -7.57 9.82
CA GLY A 157 0.48 -7.17 10.80
C GLY A 157 1.83 -6.84 10.19
N ASP A 158 2.22 -7.54 9.11
CA ASP A 158 3.53 -7.36 8.47
C ASP A 158 3.54 -6.04 7.68
N GLN A 159 2.43 -5.72 7.00
CA GLN A 159 2.24 -4.44 6.36
C GLN A 159 2.27 -3.29 7.36
N ILE A 160 1.58 -3.41 8.50
CA ILE A 160 1.61 -2.38 9.55
C ILE A 160 3.04 -2.21 10.10
N GLN A 161 3.76 -3.32 10.27
CA GLN A 161 5.13 -3.30 10.78
C GLN A 161 6.08 -2.59 9.81
N LEU A 162 5.93 -2.76 8.48
CA LEU A 162 6.69 -1.97 7.49
C LEU A 162 6.53 -0.46 7.69
N PHE A 163 5.31 0.02 7.94
CA PHE A 163 5.10 1.46 8.23
C PHE A 163 5.79 1.89 9.51
N ILE A 164 5.75 1.06 10.56
CA ILE A 164 6.40 1.37 11.84
C ILE A 164 7.91 1.48 11.65
N ASP A 165 8.52 0.45 11.05
CA ASP A 165 9.97 0.35 10.86
C ASP A 165 10.48 1.48 9.97
N TRP A 166 9.86 1.69 8.80
CA TRP A 166 10.21 2.79 7.91
C TRP A 166 10.15 4.16 8.60
N ILE A 167 9.13 4.39 9.44
CA ILE A 167 9.02 5.65 10.18
C ILE A 167 10.11 5.76 11.25
N ASP A 168 10.34 4.69 12.01
CA ASP A 168 11.36 4.65 13.06
C ASP A 168 12.78 4.82 12.51
N GLU A 169 13.03 4.36 11.27
CA GLU A 169 14.27 4.55 10.51
C GLU A 169 14.46 5.97 9.96
N GLY A 170 13.45 6.85 10.10
CA GLY A 170 13.54 8.25 9.71
C GLY A 170 12.62 8.65 8.56
N ALA A 171 11.79 7.72 8.06
CA ALA A 171 10.81 7.95 7.02
C ALA A 171 11.42 8.60 5.75
N GLU A 172 12.54 8.07 5.28
CA GLU A 172 13.21 8.59 4.08
C GLU A 172 12.38 8.33 2.83
N ASN A 173 12.56 9.17 1.81
CA ASN A 173 11.97 8.98 0.48
C ASN A 173 13.04 8.32 -0.41
N ASN A 174 13.25 7.02 -0.20
CA ASN A 174 14.33 6.19 -0.74
C ASN A 174 13.80 5.07 -1.66
#